data_AF-A0A949HXZ9-F1
#
_entry.id   AF-A0A949HXZ9-F1
#
_cell.length_a   1.000
_cell.length_b   1.000
_cell.length_c   1.000
_cell.angle_alpha   90.00
_cell.angle_beta   90.00
_cell.angle_gamma   90.00
#
_symmetry.space_group_name_H-M   'P 1'
#
loop_
_entity.id
_entity.type
_entity.pdbx_description
1 polymer ?
#
loop_
_entity_poly.entity_id
_entity_poly.type
_entity_poly.pdbx_seq_one_letter_code
_entity_poly.pdbx_strand_id
1 'polypeptide(L)'
;MPSQALLAAIVVALLAVPRKYAPAAFFAGILLVPMGEGINVGVNLQPLRIVIIFGLLRALMRGEFPAAFPLKADKLMLGMVPILVFASFFYPSVSGALIYRLGSSLDMIGTYYLFRCWCWTIEELEFLAASLLLLFIPIAVMMTFERASGRDFWALLGGVPLSDAVRQGKFRARGPFANPITGGTIAAVCVPYAVLLWRQRPRLAKFGLFAIALIVFDCASSGPILTVAAGLGALYFWKYRR
;
A
#
# COMPACT_ATOMS: atom_id res chain seq x y z
N MET A 1 3.39 -3.66 -22.35
CA MET A 1 3.82 -2.31 -21.91
C MET A 1 4.84 -2.45 -20.77
N PRO A 2 5.78 -1.51 -20.58
CA PRO A 2 6.89 -1.63 -19.60
C PRO A 2 6.42 -1.89 -18.15
N SER A 3 5.27 -1.35 -17.77
CA SER A 3 4.56 -1.59 -16.51
C SER A 3 4.07 -3.02 -16.31
N GLN A 4 3.51 -3.65 -17.34
CA GLN A 4 3.08 -5.05 -17.28
C GLN A 4 4.28 -5.99 -17.09
N ALA A 5 5.42 -5.66 -17.71
CA ALA A 5 6.66 -6.40 -17.50
C ALA A 5 7.17 -6.23 -16.06
N LEU A 6 7.09 -5.01 -15.49
CA LEU A 6 7.42 -4.76 -14.09
C LEU A 6 6.50 -5.55 -13.14
N LEU A 7 5.18 -5.52 -13.37
CA LEU A 7 4.22 -6.29 -12.58
C LEU A 7 4.47 -7.79 -12.66
N ALA A 8 4.71 -8.33 -13.87
CA ALA A 8 5.06 -9.73 -14.05
C ALA A 8 6.36 -10.10 -13.32
N ALA A 9 7.40 -9.26 -13.41
CA ALA A 9 8.64 -9.47 -12.69
C ALA A 9 8.44 -9.47 -11.16
N ILE A 10 7.58 -8.59 -10.65
CA ILE A 10 7.23 -8.55 -9.23
C ILE A 10 6.42 -9.78 -8.81
N VAL A 11 5.48 -10.25 -9.64
CA VAL A 11 4.73 -11.48 -9.37
C VAL A 11 5.66 -12.69 -9.35
N VAL A 12 6.58 -12.79 -10.32
CA VAL A 12 7.60 -13.84 -10.34
C VAL A 12 8.48 -13.77 -9.09
N ALA A 13 8.95 -12.58 -8.71
CA ALA A 13 9.70 -12.37 -7.48
C ALA A 13 8.87 -12.80 -6.25
N LEU A 14 7.62 -12.38 -6.16
CA LEU A 14 6.68 -12.74 -5.09
C LEU A 14 6.50 -14.25 -5.01
N LEU A 15 6.47 -14.99 -6.12
CA LEU A 15 6.34 -16.45 -6.11
C LEU A 15 7.65 -17.16 -5.78
N ALA A 16 8.80 -16.58 -6.13
CA ALA A 16 10.12 -17.19 -6.01
C ALA A 16 10.76 -16.99 -4.63
N VAL A 17 10.67 -15.79 -4.04
CA VAL A 17 11.44 -15.45 -2.83
C VAL A 17 11.05 -16.28 -1.61
N PRO A 18 11.92 -16.46 -0.60
CA PRO A 18 11.55 -17.06 0.69
C PRO A 18 10.44 -16.28 1.42
N ARG A 19 9.68 -16.94 2.32
CA ARG A 19 8.54 -16.35 3.07
C ARG A 19 8.88 -14.98 3.69
N LYS A 20 10.07 -14.87 4.29
CA LYS A 20 10.59 -13.65 4.91
C LYS A 20 10.61 -12.43 3.98
N TYR A 21 10.84 -12.64 2.69
CA TYR A 21 10.97 -11.56 1.69
C TYR A 21 9.67 -11.31 0.91
N ALA A 22 8.65 -12.16 1.06
CA ALA A 22 7.37 -12.01 0.38
C ALA A 22 6.69 -10.65 0.65
N PRO A 23 6.69 -10.10 1.89
CA PRO A 23 6.18 -8.75 2.16
C PRO A 23 6.87 -7.66 1.34
N ALA A 24 8.18 -7.75 1.11
CA ALA A 24 8.92 -6.76 0.35
C ALA A 24 8.52 -6.78 -1.14
N ALA A 25 8.39 -7.98 -1.72
CA ALA A 25 7.89 -8.14 -3.09
C ALA A 25 6.43 -7.65 -3.22
N PHE A 26 5.59 -7.96 -2.23
CA PHE A 26 4.20 -7.49 -2.16
C PHE A 26 4.13 -5.96 -2.15
N PHE A 27 4.90 -5.29 -1.29
CA PHE A 27 4.94 -3.82 -1.26
C PHE A 27 5.52 -3.22 -2.52
N ALA A 28 6.57 -3.80 -3.12
CA ALA A 28 7.09 -3.33 -4.39
C ALA A 28 5.98 -3.34 -5.47
N GLY A 29 5.14 -4.38 -5.49
CA GLY A 29 4.00 -4.49 -6.41
C GLY A 29 2.94 -3.41 -6.23
N ILE A 30 2.76 -2.92 -5.02
CA ILE A 30 1.74 -1.91 -4.71
C ILE A 30 2.29 -0.49 -4.82
N LEU A 31 3.57 -0.32 -4.50
CA LEU A 31 4.22 0.98 -4.38
C LEU A 31 4.98 1.41 -5.62
N LEU A 32 5.33 0.50 -6.54
CA LEU A 32 6.11 0.83 -7.74
C LEU A 32 5.33 0.62 -9.04
N VAL A 33 4.21 -0.11 -9.01
CA VAL A 33 3.36 -0.33 -10.20
C VAL A 33 2.27 0.73 -10.24
N PRO A 34 2.18 1.55 -11.30
CA PRO A 34 1.14 2.57 -11.41
C PRO A 34 -0.27 1.99 -11.40
N MET A 35 -1.21 2.68 -10.73
CA MET A 35 -2.61 2.23 -10.63
C MET A 35 -3.40 2.22 -11.95
N GLY A 36 -2.87 2.81 -13.02
CA GLY A 36 -3.53 2.88 -14.34
C GLY A 36 -3.58 1.56 -15.10
N GLU A 37 -2.84 0.56 -14.64
CA GLU A 37 -2.55 -0.68 -15.36
C GLU A 37 -3.48 -1.84 -15.01
N GLY A 38 -4.71 -1.53 -14.57
CA GLY A 38 -5.69 -2.55 -14.24
C GLY A 38 -6.10 -3.36 -15.48
N ILE A 39 -6.06 -4.69 -15.40
CA ILE A 39 -6.58 -5.55 -16.47
C ILE A 39 -8.11 -5.56 -16.35
N ASN A 40 -8.82 -5.11 -17.37
CA ASN A 40 -10.27 -5.10 -17.37
C ASN A 40 -10.83 -6.31 -18.13
N VAL A 41 -11.04 -7.43 -17.43
CA VAL A 41 -11.73 -8.62 -17.96
C VAL A 41 -13.14 -8.67 -17.37
N GLY A 42 -13.98 -7.70 -17.73
CA GLY A 42 -15.34 -7.52 -17.16
C GLY A 42 -15.35 -7.00 -15.71
N VAL A 43 -14.24 -7.14 -14.98
CA VAL A 43 -13.95 -6.53 -13.68
C VAL A 43 -12.56 -5.90 -13.75
N ASN A 44 -12.40 -4.69 -13.20
CA ASN A 44 -11.11 -4.01 -13.16
C ASN A 44 -10.19 -4.66 -12.10
N LEU A 45 -9.21 -5.44 -12.56
CA LEU A 45 -8.17 -6.06 -11.74
C LEU A 45 -6.98 -5.11 -11.60
N GLN A 46 -7.01 -4.30 -10.54
CA GLN A 46 -5.92 -3.40 -10.17
C GLN A 46 -4.65 -4.19 -9.78
N PRO A 47 -3.45 -3.58 -9.90
CA PRO A 47 -2.19 -4.23 -9.52
C PRO A 47 -2.21 -4.88 -8.13
N LEU A 48 -2.83 -4.21 -7.14
CA LEU A 48 -3.03 -4.74 -5.79
C LEU A 48 -3.72 -6.11 -5.81
N ARG A 49 -4.81 -6.26 -6.56
CA ARG A 49 -5.57 -7.53 -6.66
C ARG A 49 -4.75 -8.64 -7.28
N ILE A 50 -3.98 -8.31 -8.31
CA ILE A 50 -3.11 -9.28 -8.97
C ILE A 50 -2.06 -9.78 -7.98
N VAL A 51 -1.38 -8.88 -7.28
CA VAL A 51 -0.38 -9.22 -6.26
C VAL A 51 -1.01 -10.03 -5.10
N ILE A 52 -2.24 -9.70 -4.68
CA ILE A 52 -2.98 -10.47 -3.67
C ILE A 52 -3.31 -11.87 -4.16
N ILE A 53 -3.88 -12.02 -5.36
CA ILE A 53 -4.26 -13.33 -5.92
C ILE A 53 -3.03 -14.24 -6.02
N PHE A 54 -1.92 -13.74 -6.55
CA PHE A 54 -0.67 -14.51 -6.62
C PHE A 54 -0.04 -14.75 -5.25
N GLY A 55 -0.19 -13.82 -4.31
CA GLY A 55 0.19 -14.04 -2.92
C GLY A 55 -0.61 -15.16 -2.26
N LEU A 56 -1.92 -15.23 -2.48
CA LEU A 56 -2.79 -16.28 -1.97
C LEU A 56 -2.48 -17.63 -2.61
N LEU A 57 -2.24 -17.64 -3.93
CA LEU A 57 -1.79 -18.83 -4.65
C LEU A 57 -0.45 -19.34 -4.11
N ARG A 58 0.52 -18.44 -3.89
CA ARG A 58 1.80 -18.75 -3.26
C ARG A 58 1.59 -19.39 -1.89
N ALA A 59 0.75 -18.78 -1.05
CA ALA A 59 0.48 -19.27 0.29
C ALA A 59 -0.10 -20.69 0.25
N LEU A 60 -1.03 -20.96 -0.67
CA LEU A 60 -1.59 -22.29 -0.90
C LEU A 60 -0.53 -23.29 -1.37
N MET A 61 0.26 -22.94 -2.40
CA MET A 61 1.28 -23.81 -2.98
C MET A 61 2.40 -24.15 -2.00
N ARG A 62 2.75 -23.22 -1.10
CA ARG A 62 3.84 -23.36 -0.12
C ARG A 62 3.35 -23.80 1.26
N GLY A 63 2.05 -23.98 1.47
CA GLY A 63 1.47 -24.28 2.78
C GLY A 63 1.73 -23.20 3.82
N GLU A 64 1.80 -21.92 3.42
CA GLU A 64 1.97 -20.79 4.33
C GLU A 64 0.61 -20.44 4.95
N PHE A 65 0.33 -20.92 6.16
CA PHE A 65 -0.92 -20.67 6.89
C PHE A 65 -0.72 -19.68 8.05
N PRO A 66 -1.71 -18.84 8.39
CA PRO A 66 -1.61 -17.95 9.54
C PRO A 66 -1.39 -18.70 10.86
N ALA A 67 -0.49 -18.18 11.71
CA ALA A 67 -0.30 -18.72 13.04
C ALA A 67 -1.56 -18.55 13.91
N ALA A 68 -1.97 -19.61 14.60
CA ALA A 68 -3.09 -19.67 15.54
C ALA A 68 -4.46 -19.26 14.93
N PHE A 69 -4.75 -19.68 13.70
CA PHE A 69 -6.03 -19.41 13.04
C PHE A 69 -7.16 -20.33 13.57
N PRO A 70 -8.38 -19.82 13.83
CA PRO A 70 -8.79 -18.42 13.77
C PRO A 70 -8.68 -17.68 15.11
N LEU A 71 -8.10 -16.48 15.10
CA LEU A 71 -8.18 -15.49 16.17
C LEU A 71 -9.50 -14.73 16.13
N LYS A 72 -9.83 -14.04 17.23
CA LYS A 72 -10.97 -13.10 17.28
C LYS A 72 -10.87 -12.04 16.17
N ALA A 73 -9.67 -11.55 15.90
CA ALA A 73 -9.42 -10.62 14.81
C ALA A 73 -9.73 -11.22 13.43
N ASP A 74 -9.36 -12.49 13.19
CA ASP A 74 -9.66 -13.19 11.94
C ASP A 74 -11.19 -13.27 11.72
N LYS A 75 -11.96 -13.56 12.79
CA LYS A 75 -13.44 -13.57 12.74
C LYS A 75 -14.04 -12.20 12.46
N LEU A 76 -13.52 -11.15 13.09
CA LEU A 76 -13.99 -9.77 12.84
C LEU A 76 -13.72 -9.34 11.40
N MET A 77 -12.53 -9.65 10.87
CA MET A 77 -12.18 -9.34 9.48
C MET A 77 -13.09 -10.08 8.48
N LEU A 78 -13.37 -11.36 8.72
CA LEU A 78 -14.31 -12.13 7.90
C LEU A 78 -15.75 -11.59 8.04
N GLY A 79 -16.15 -11.16 9.23
CA GLY A 79 -17.46 -10.58 9.50
C GLY A 79 -17.72 -9.24 8.81
N MET A 80 -16.67 -8.50 8.41
CA MET A 80 -16.83 -7.25 7.66
C MET A 80 -17.36 -7.47 6.23
N VAL A 81 -17.07 -8.62 5.60
CA VAL A 81 -17.51 -8.90 4.23
C VAL A 81 -19.02 -8.98 4.07
N PRO A 82 -19.77 -9.78 4.87
CA PRO A 82 -21.22 -9.80 4.74
C PRO A 82 -21.83 -8.42 5.02
N ILE A 83 -21.24 -7.61 5.90
CA ILE A 83 -21.69 -6.22 6.13
C ILE A 83 -21.50 -5.37 4.87
N LEU A 84 -20.33 -5.43 4.23
CA LEU A 84 -20.03 -4.70 3.00
C LEU A 84 -20.91 -5.14 1.81
N VAL A 85 -21.15 -6.45 1.70
CA VAL A 85 -22.04 -7.03 0.68
C VAL A 85 -23.48 -6.57 0.94
N PHE A 86 -23.96 -6.65 2.18
CA PHE A 86 -25.29 -6.20 2.55
C PHE A 86 -25.49 -4.70 2.30
N ALA A 87 -24.48 -3.87 2.60
CA ALA A 87 -24.50 -2.45 2.31
C ALA A 87 -24.63 -2.15 0.80
N SER A 88 -24.26 -3.07 -0.09
CA SER A 88 -24.35 -2.90 -1.56
C SER A 88 -25.80 -2.79 -2.06
N PHE A 89 -26.75 -3.42 -1.35
CA PHE A 89 -28.17 -3.39 -1.74
C PHE A 89 -28.82 -2.01 -1.57
N PHE A 90 -28.19 -1.11 -0.83
CA PHE A 90 -28.67 0.26 -0.61
C PHE A 90 -28.13 1.27 -1.62
N TYR A 91 -27.33 0.83 -2.60
CA TYR A 91 -26.82 1.71 -3.65
C TYR A 91 -27.73 1.71 -4.88
N PRO A 92 -27.86 2.85 -5.60
CA PRO A 92 -28.68 2.95 -6.80
C PRO A 92 -28.37 1.89 -7.87
N SER A 93 -27.09 1.52 -8.01
CA SER A 93 -26.63 0.44 -8.88
C SER A 93 -26.15 -0.75 -8.05
N VAL A 94 -27.08 -1.65 -7.69
CA VAL A 94 -26.77 -2.83 -6.86
C VAL A 94 -25.65 -3.68 -7.48
N SER A 95 -25.70 -3.94 -8.80
CA SER A 95 -24.69 -4.73 -9.50
C SER A 95 -23.29 -4.10 -9.44
N GLY A 96 -23.19 -2.80 -9.72
CA GLY A 96 -21.92 -2.06 -9.66
C GLY A 96 -21.36 -1.97 -8.25
N ALA A 97 -22.22 -1.70 -7.26
CA ALA A 97 -21.85 -1.67 -5.85
C ALA A 97 -21.35 -3.04 -5.38
N LEU A 98 -22.03 -4.12 -5.77
CA LEU A 98 -21.64 -5.47 -5.40
C LEU A 98 -20.26 -5.84 -5.96
N ILE A 99 -20.02 -5.58 -7.25
CA ILE A 99 -18.70 -5.83 -7.88
C ILE A 99 -17.60 -5.04 -7.15
N TYR A 100 -17.84 -3.77 -6.86
CA TYR A 100 -16.89 -2.93 -6.13
C TYR A 100 -16.61 -3.44 -4.71
N ARG A 101 -17.65 -3.84 -3.97
CA ARG A 101 -17.55 -4.31 -2.59
C ARG A 101 -16.91 -5.70 -2.50
N LEU A 102 -17.16 -6.58 -3.46
CA LEU A 102 -16.47 -7.87 -3.57
C LEU A 102 -14.98 -7.67 -3.85
N GLY A 103 -14.63 -6.80 -4.79
CA GLY A 103 -13.23 -6.44 -5.05
C GLY A 103 -12.55 -5.85 -3.81
N SER A 104 -13.20 -4.92 -3.13
CA SER A 104 -12.68 -4.32 -1.88
C SER A 104 -12.56 -5.35 -0.74
N SER A 105 -13.45 -6.33 -0.69
CA SER A 105 -13.40 -7.42 0.28
C SER A 105 -12.21 -8.34 0.04
N LEU A 106 -11.90 -8.65 -1.23
CA LEU A 106 -10.68 -9.36 -1.60
C LEU A 106 -9.43 -8.57 -1.22
N ASP A 107 -9.42 -7.25 -1.49
CA ASP A 107 -8.31 -6.37 -1.13
C ASP A 107 -8.04 -6.41 0.39
N MET A 108 -9.12 -6.31 1.18
CA MET A 108 -9.08 -6.29 2.64
C MET A 108 -8.70 -7.65 3.25
N ILE A 109 -9.45 -8.72 2.94
CA ILE A 109 -9.18 -10.06 3.50
C ILE A 109 -7.87 -10.60 2.97
N GLY A 110 -7.63 -10.50 1.66
CA GLY A 110 -6.45 -11.05 1.03
C GLY A 110 -5.17 -10.46 1.60
N THR A 111 -5.10 -9.12 1.70
CA THR A 111 -3.96 -8.45 2.34
C THR A 111 -3.82 -8.88 3.80
N TYR A 112 -4.91 -8.86 4.57
CA TYR A 112 -4.89 -9.27 5.97
C TYR A 112 -4.35 -10.70 6.17
N TYR A 113 -4.89 -11.65 5.41
CA TYR A 113 -4.50 -13.05 5.46
C TYR A 113 -3.02 -13.24 5.12
N LEU A 114 -2.53 -12.61 4.04
CA LEU A 114 -1.14 -12.72 3.62
C LEU A 114 -0.17 -12.20 4.67
N PHE A 115 -0.44 -11.03 5.26
CA PHE A 115 0.41 -10.52 6.35
C PHE A 115 0.30 -11.36 7.62
N ARG A 116 -0.85 -11.98 7.88
CA ARG A 116 -0.98 -13.00 8.94
C ARG A 116 -0.18 -14.27 8.64
N CYS A 117 0.12 -14.60 7.39
CA CYS A 117 1.05 -15.68 7.03
C CYS A 117 2.52 -15.27 7.14
N TRP A 118 2.85 -14.01 6.86
CA TRP A 118 4.24 -13.56 6.71
C TRP A 118 4.84 -12.88 7.93
N CYS A 119 4.02 -12.35 8.85
CA CYS A 119 4.46 -11.53 9.97
C CYS A 119 3.99 -12.10 11.31
N TRP A 120 4.83 -12.92 11.95
CA TRP A 120 4.55 -13.55 13.25
C TRP A 120 5.46 -13.05 14.36
N THR A 121 6.66 -12.64 13.99
CA THR A 121 7.72 -12.25 14.91
C THR A 121 7.99 -10.75 14.83
N ILE A 122 8.63 -10.20 15.87
CA ILE A 122 8.99 -8.79 15.87
C ILE A 122 10.05 -8.50 14.79
N GLU A 123 10.94 -9.45 14.54
CA GLU A 123 11.98 -9.35 13.51
C GLU A 123 11.37 -9.31 12.09
N GLU A 124 10.27 -10.03 11.86
CA GLU A 124 9.52 -9.94 10.61
C GLU A 124 8.79 -8.61 10.47
N LEU A 125 8.22 -8.08 11.56
CA LEU A 125 7.61 -6.75 11.56
C LEU A 125 8.64 -5.66 11.29
N GLU A 126 9.84 -5.76 11.85
CA GLU A 126 10.96 -4.87 11.58
C GLU A 126 11.42 -4.96 10.12
N PHE A 127 11.46 -6.18 9.57
CA PHE A 127 11.81 -6.38 8.16
C PHE A 127 10.75 -5.76 7.23
N LEU A 128 9.46 -5.93 7.55
CA LEU A 128 8.34 -5.33 6.85
C LEU A 128 8.44 -3.80 6.87
N ALA A 129 8.62 -3.22 8.07
CA ALA A 129 8.83 -1.79 8.25
C ALA A 129 10.03 -1.28 7.43
N ALA A 130 11.15 -2.00 7.46
CA ALA A 130 12.36 -1.61 6.75
C ALA A 130 12.15 -1.63 5.23
N SER A 131 11.39 -2.61 4.74
CA SER A 131 11.06 -2.72 3.32
C SER A 131 10.21 -1.55 2.84
N LEU A 132 9.18 -1.15 3.62
CA LEU A 132 8.37 0.04 3.31
C LEU A 132 9.21 1.31 3.26
N LEU A 133 10.03 1.57 4.28
CA LEU A 133 10.86 2.77 4.34
C LEU A 133 11.87 2.83 3.19
N LEU A 134 12.45 1.69 2.82
CA LEU A 134 13.37 1.59 1.69
C LEU A 134 12.66 1.90 0.37
N LEU A 135 11.45 1.38 0.17
CA LEU A 135 10.65 1.61 -1.05
C LEU A 135 10.14 3.05 -1.16
N PHE A 136 9.95 3.77 -0.05
CA PHE A 136 9.59 5.18 -0.10
C PHE A 136 10.72 6.09 -0.60
N ILE A 137 12.00 5.68 -0.49
CA ILE A 137 13.13 6.50 -0.97
C ILE A 137 13.04 6.79 -2.47
N PRO A 138 12.95 5.78 -3.37
CA PRO A 138 12.80 6.06 -4.79
C PRO A 138 11.50 6.82 -5.09
N ILE A 139 10.39 6.51 -4.41
CA ILE A 139 9.12 7.22 -4.61
C ILE A 139 9.25 8.70 -4.28
N ALA A 140 9.93 9.04 -3.18
CA ALA A 140 10.20 10.43 -2.80
C ALA A 140 11.00 11.15 -3.89
N VAL A 141 12.07 10.54 -4.40
CA VAL A 141 12.87 11.12 -5.49
C VAL A 141 12.01 11.37 -6.73
N MET A 142 11.17 10.42 -7.13
CA MET A 142 10.31 10.55 -8.30
C MET A 142 9.23 11.63 -8.10
N MET A 143 8.61 11.70 -6.92
CA MET A 143 7.61 12.72 -6.61
C MET A 143 8.21 14.12 -6.51
N THR A 144 9.42 14.25 -5.99
CA THR A 144 10.15 15.54 -5.99
C THR A 144 10.46 15.97 -7.43
N PHE A 145 10.87 15.04 -8.29
CA PHE A 145 11.08 15.31 -9.71
C PHE A 145 9.80 15.71 -10.43
N GLU A 146 8.68 15.01 -10.20
CA GLU A 146 7.36 15.37 -10.74
C GLU A 146 7.00 16.81 -10.36
N ARG A 147 7.18 17.16 -9.08
CA ARG A 147 6.86 18.50 -8.59
C ARG A 147 7.74 19.57 -9.20
N ALA A 148 9.03 19.32 -9.36
CA ALA A 148 9.98 20.28 -9.91
C ALA A 148 9.82 20.47 -11.42
N SER A 149 9.55 19.39 -12.16
CA SER A 149 9.47 19.40 -13.62
C SER A 149 8.08 19.69 -14.17
N GLY A 150 7.03 19.46 -13.35
CA GLY A 150 5.64 19.48 -13.79
C GLY A 150 5.28 18.32 -14.75
N ARG A 151 6.14 17.31 -14.87
CA ARG A 151 5.97 16.16 -15.78
C ARG A 151 5.68 14.90 -14.97
N ASP A 152 4.77 14.07 -15.50
CA ASP A 152 4.50 12.75 -14.94
C ASP A 152 5.56 11.76 -15.41
N PHE A 153 6.46 11.34 -14.52
CA PHE A 153 7.39 10.28 -14.83
C PHE A 153 6.69 8.93 -14.99
N TRP A 154 5.61 8.68 -14.25
CA TRP A 154 4.90 7.40 -14.26
C TRP A 154 4.08 7.21 -15.53
N ALA A 155 3.79 8.26 -16.29
CA ALA A 155 3.20 8.15 -17.62
C ALA A 155 4.04 7.27 -18.56
N LEU A 156 5.37 7.24 -18.41
CA LEU A 156 6.27 6.35 -19.15
C LEU A 156 6.06 4.86 -18.81
N LEU A 157 5.52 4.59 -17.62
CA LEU A 157 5.14 3.27 -17.13
C LEU A 157 3.61 3.08 -17.23
N GLY A 158 2.94 3.76 -18.16
CA GLY A 158 1.48 3.65 -18.34
C GLY A 158 0.66 4.13 -17.14
N GLY A 159 1.19 5.12 -16.42
CA GLY A 159 0.49 5.85 -15.37
C GLY A 159 -0.78 6.53 -15.87
N VAL A 160 -1.71 6.78 -14.93
CA VAL A 160 -2.98 7.47 -15.21
C VAL A 160 -2.68 8.94 -15.55
N PRO A 161 -3.35 9.54 -16.55
CA PRO A 161 -3.19 10.96 -16.86
C PRO A 161 -3.31 11.85 -15.61
N LEU A 162 -2.50 12.91 -15.58
CA LEU A 162 -2.50 13.95 -14.54
C LEU A 162 -3.80 14.79 -14.57
N SER A 163 -4.95 14.18 -14.35
CA SER A 163 -6.15 14.94 -13.97
C SER A 163 -5.88 15.58 -12.60
N ASP A 164 -6.06 16.89 -12.51
CA ASP A 164 -5.84 17.71 -11.30
C ASP A 164 -4.38 17.84 -10.81
N ALA A 165 -3.42 17.89 -11.74
CA ALA A 165 -2.01 18.12 -11.41
C ALA A 165 -1.75 19.45 -10.67
N VAL A 166 -2.57 20.47 -10.89
CA VAL A 166 -2.38 21.81 -10.30
C VAL A 166 -3.59 22.17 -9.43
N ARG A 167 -3.33 22.52 -8.17
CA ARG A 167 -4.36 23.04 -7.24
C ARG A 167 -3.80 24.27 -6.53
N GLN A 168 -4.54 25.38 -6.55
CA GLN A 168 -4.11 26.65 -5.94
C GLN A 168 -2.71 27.09 -6.42
N GLY A 169 -2.41 26.92 -7.71
CA GLY A 169 -1.12 27.28 -8.30
C GLY A 169 0.05 26.35 -7.93
N LYS A 170 -0.19 25.29 -7.14
CA LYS A 170 0.84 24.31 -6.77
C LYS A 170 0.66 23.03 -7.55
N PHE A 171 1.75 22.55 -8.15
CA PHE A 171 1.80 21.22 -8.72
C PHE A 171 1.79 20.17 -7.59
N ARG A 172 0.95 19.16 -7.74
CA ARG A 172 0.76 18.08 -6.76
C ARG A 172 1.33 16.80 -7.34
N ALA A 173 2.53 16.43 -6.88
CA ALA A 173 3.11 15.15 -7.25
C ALA A 173 2.22 14.01 -6.74
N ARG A 174 2.05 12.99 -7.57
CA ARG A 174 1.15 11.87 -7.28
C ARG A 174 1.94 10.62 -6.97
N GLY A 175 3.08 10.42 -7.62
CA GLY A 175 3.74 9.13 -7.62
C GLY A 175 2.92 8.08 -8.41
N PRO A 176 3.13 6.79 -8.14
CA PRO A 176 2.43 5.70 -8.84
C PRO A 176 0.95 5.51 -8.41
N PHE A 177 0.46 6.36 -7.51
CA PHE A 177 -0.86 6.23 -6.89
C PHE A 177 -1.96 6.82 -7.77
N ALA A 178 -3.23 6.58 -7.44
CA ALA A 178 -4.36 7.12 -8.20
C ALA A 178 -4.60 8.62 -7.97
N ASN A 179 -4.20 9.16 -6.82
CA ASN A 179 -4.29 10.60 -6.54
C ASN A 179 -3.22 11.05 -5.53
N PRO A 180 -2.84 12.35 -5.53
CA PRO A 180 -1.80 12.85 -4.63
C PRO A 180 -2.13 12.64 -3.14
N ILE A 181 -3.41 12.65 -2.77
CA ILE A 181 -3.82 12.44 -1.37
C ILE A 181 -3.40 11.03 -0.94
N THR A 182 -3.76 10.01 -1.71
CA THR A 182 -3.43 8.61 -1.41
C THR A 182 -1.92 8.35 -1.39
N GLY A 183 -1.16 8.96 -2.31
CA GLY A 183 0.30 8.83 -2.32
C GLY A 183 0.98 9.47 -1.11
N GLY A 184 0.46 10.61 -0.64
CA GLY A 184 0.91 11.21 0.61
C GLY A 184 0.48 10.41 1.85
N THR A 185 -0.76 9.92 1.90
CA THR A 185 -1.30 9.28 3.12
C THR A 185 -0.64 7.93 3.38
N ILE A 186 -0.32 7.14 2.34
CA ILE A 186 0.34 5.84 2.54
C ILE A 186 1.73 5.98 3.17
N ALA A 187 2.50 6.98 2.76
CA ALA A 187 3.78 7.31 3.38
C ALA A 187 3.59 7.84 4.81
N ALA A 188 2.62 8.74 5.01
CA ALA A 188 2.33 9.33 6.31
C ALA A 188 1.92 8.30 7.38
N VAL A 189 1.10 7.29 7.01
CA VAL A 189 0.72 6.19 7.93
C VAL A 189 1.94 5.41 8.42
N CYS A 190 3.06 5.45 7.68
CA CYS A 190 4.26 4.68 7.99
C CYS A 190 5.24 5.38 8.95
N VAL A 191 4.94 6.59 9.44
CA VAL A 191 5.77 7.29 10.44
C VAL A 191 6.05 6.43 11.69
N PRO A 192 5.08 5.72 12.28
CA PRO A 192 5.33 4.83 13.41
C PRO A 192 6.33 3.70 13.11
N TYR A 193 6.42 3.23 11.85
CA TYR A 193 7.40 2.22 11.46
C TYR A 193 8.84 2.76 11.46
N ALA A 194 9.03 4.05 11.15
CA ALA A 194 10.34 4.70 11.32
C ALA A 194 10.72 4.80 12.81
N VAL A 195 9.73 5.04 13.69
CA VAL A 195 9.96 5.04 15.14
C VAL A 195 10.29 3.65 15.67
N LEU A 196 9.60 2.60 15.18
CA LEU A 196 9.91 1.20 15.50
C LEU A 196 11.38 0.87 15.19
N LEU A 197 11.87 1.30 14.02
CA LEU A 197 13.23 1.02 13.57
C LEU A 197 14.30 1.98 14.10
N TRP A 198 13.92 2.99 14.88
CA TRP A 198 14.80 4.08 15.28
C TRP A 198 16.06 3.61 16.03
N ARG A 199 15.94 2.53 16.82
CA ARG A 199 17.06 1.97 17.60
C ARG A 199 17.84 0.91 16.83
N GLN A 200 17.17 0.02 16.11
CA GLN A 200 17.81 -1.12 15.45
C GLN A 200 18.45 -0.75 14.10
N ARG A 201 17.81 0.17 13.35
CA ARG A 201 18.26 0.60 12.02
C ARG A 201 18.17 2.12 11.89
N PRO A 202 18.92 2.88 12.71
CA PRO A 202 18.77 4.34 12.82
C PRO A 202 18.99 5.08 11.50
N ARG A 203 19.92 4.61 10.65
CA ARG A 203 20.17 5.23 9.34
C ARG A 203 18.95 5.09 8.42
N LEU A 204 18.41 3.88 8.30
CA LEU A 204 17.23 3.62 7.48
C LEU A 204 16.00 4.36 8.03
N ALA A 205 15.82 4.41 9.35
CA ALA A 205 14.74 5.16 9.96
C ALA A 205 14.80 6.66 9.61
N LYS A 206 15.99 7.28 9.66
CA LYS A 206 16.18 8.69 9.29
C LYS A 206 15.93 8.95 7.81
N PHE A 207 16.53 8.14 6.92
CA PHE A 207 16.32 8.28 5.48
C PHE A 207 14.87 8.01 5.09
N GLY A 208 14.23 7.00 5.69
CA GLY A 208 12.81 6.70 5.48
C GLY A 208 11.91 7.83 5.97
N LEU A 209 12.17 8.40 7.15
CA LEU A 209 11.40 9.54 7.64
C LEU A 209 11.57 10.79 6.76
N PHE A 210 12.78 11.03 6.27
CA PHE A 210 13.04 12.10 5.31
C PHE A 210 12.29 11.87 3.98
N ALA A 211 12.30 10.64 3.46
CA ALA A 211 11.53 10.28 2.27
C ALA A 211 10.02 10.45 2.48
N ILE A 212 9.49 10.03 3.63
CA ILE A 212 8.08 10.27 3.99
C ILE A 212 7.78 11.77 4.03
N ALA A 213 8.65 12.58 4.64
CA ALA A 213 8.46 14.02 4.72
C ALA A 213 8.43 14.68 3.32
N LEU A 214 9.32 14.26 2.42
CA LEU A 214 9.31 14.70 1.02
C LEU A 214 8.01 14.30 0.31
N ILE A 215 7.58 13.04 0.40
CA ILE A 215 6.32 12.58 -0.22
C ILE A 215 5.12 13.39 0.29
N VAL A 216 5.03 13.59 1.60
CA VAL A 216 3.96 14.38 2.24
C VAL A 216 4.01 15.84 1.78
N PHE A 217 5.19 16.43 1.66
CA PHE A 217 5.36 17.78 1.16
C PHE A 217 4.97 17.88 -0.33
N ASP A 218 5.44 16.95 -1.16
CA ASP A 218 5.35 16.98 -2.61
C ASP A 218 3.92 16.76 -3.11
N CYS A 219 3.13 15.96 -2.38
CA CYS A 219 1.72 15.73 -2.70
C CYS A 219 0.80 16.95 -2.47
N ALA A 220 1.31 17.97 -1.75
CA ALA A 220 0.63 19.24 -1.44
C ALA A 220 -0.84 19.04 -1.02
N SER A 221 -1.05 18.23 0.02
CA SER A 221 -2.37 17.90 0.55
C SER A 221 -2.41 17.95 2.08
N SER A 222 -3.53 18.41 2.65
CA SER A 222 -3.75 18.41 4.09
C SER A 222 -4.00 17.02 4.68
N GLY A 223 -4.57 16.08 3.90
CA GLY A 223 -4.85 14.72 4.38
C GLY A 223 -3.62 13.97 4.90
N PRO A 224 -2.51 13.93 4.15
CA PRO A 224 -1.23 13.39 4.59
C PRO A 224 -0.66 14.07 5.84
N ILE A 225 -0.76 15.40 5.94
CA ILE A 225 -0.30 16.14 7.13
C ILE A 225 -1.10 15.73 8.38
N LEU A 226 -2.43 15.69 8.27
CA LEU A 226 -3.30 15.22 9.35
C LEU A 226 -3.02 13.76 9.73
N THR A 227 -2.65 12.93 8.74
CA THR A 227 -2.27 11.53 8.97
C THR A 227 -0.98 11.43 9.78
N VAL A 228 0.05 12.24 9.48
CA VAL A 228 1.25 12.33 10.30
C VAL A 228 0.92 12.79 11.72
N ALA A 229 0.10 13.83 11.86
CA ALA A 229 -0.32 14.33 13.17
C ALA A 229 -1.06 13.25 13.98
N ALA A 230 -1.96 12.50 13.36
CA ALA A 230 -2.66 11.39 13.99
C ALA A 230 -1.71 10.27 14.42
N GLY A 231 -0.74 9.89 13.57
CA GLY A 231 0.25 8.87 13.89
C GLY A 231 1.17 9.27 15.05
N LEU A 232 1.64 10.52 15.06
CA LEU A 232 2.42 11.08 16.17
C LEU A 232 1.58 11.19 17.46
N GLY A 233 0.32 11.58 17.35
CA GLY A 233 -0.63 11.59 18.46
C GLY A 233 -0.82 10.21 19.05
N ALA A 234 -1.03 9.19 18.22
CA ALA A 234 -1.15 7.79 18.68
C ALA A 234 0.11 7.31 19.41
N LEU A 235 1.31 7.62 18.88
CA LEU A 235 2.57 7.31 19.56
C LEU A 235 2.71 8.04 20.89
N TYR A 236 2.30 9.31 20.96
CA TYR A 236 2.32 10.08 22.19
C TYR A 236 1.37 9.47 23.22
N PHE A 237 0.15 9.10 22.83
CA PHE A 237 -0.83 8.48 23.74
C PHE A 237 -0.48 7.05 24.14
N TRP A 238 0.37 6.36 23.38
CA TRP A 238 0.83 5.00 23.69
C TRP A 238 1.46 4.88 25.08
N LYS A 239 2.06 5.96 25.61
CA LYS A 239 2.60 5.98 26.98
C LYS A 239 1.54 5.82 28.08
N TYR A 240 0.26 6.00 27.75
CA TYR A 240 -0.86 5.82 28.67
C TYR A 240 -1.59 4.48 28.50
N ARG A 241 -1.07 3.58 27.65
CA ARG A 241 -1.61 2.21 27.56
C ARG A 241 -1.41 1.55 28.92
N ARG A 242 -2.51 1.10 29.53
CA ARG A 242 -2.50 0.29 30.76
C ARG A 242 -2.48 -1.18 30.37
#